data_AF-A0A7Y3K5U3-F1
#
_entry.id   AF-A0A7Y3K5U3-F1
#
_cell.length_a   1.000
_cell.length_b   1.000
_cell.length_c   1.000
_cell.angle_alpha   90.00
_cell.angle_beta   90.00
_cell.angle_gamma   90.00
#
_symmetry.space_group_name_H-M   'P 1'
#
loop_
_entity.id
_entity.type
_entity.pdbx_description
1 polymer ?
#
loop_
_entity_poly.entity_id
_entity_poly.type
_entity_poly.pdbx_seq_one_letter_code
_entity_poly.pdbx_strand_id
1 'polypeptide(L)'
;RIHFAINCASIGCPELGRHAYQAATVNAQLQRQAILINNNPRWVRFSKDGHTLHLTEIYNWYSGDFSQAAGSVLKFVARFNKQIAADLAAGHPPAITYMIYNWQLNSVENRP
;
A
#
# COMPACT_ATOMS: atom_id res chain seq x y z
N ARG A 1 7.58 2.11 4.77
CA ARG A 1 8.04 1.86 3.37
C ARG A 1 8.56 0.43 3.20
N ILE A 2 9.39 -0.10 4.11
CA ILE A 2 9.92 -1.47 4.05
C ILE A 2 8.82 -2.55 3.94
N HIS A 3 7.66 -2.34 4.56
CA HIS A 3 6.49 -3.22 4.49
C HIS A 3 5.95 -3.47 3.07
N PHE A 4 6.34 -2.66 2.07
CA PHE A 4 5.99 -2.86 0.66
C PHE A 4 7.10 -3.54 -0.16
N ALA A 5 8.22 -3.86 0.47
CA ALA A 5 9.39 -4.48 -0.15
C ALA A 5 9.59 -5.93 0.28
N ILE A 6 8.95 -6.35 1.38
CA ILE A 6 8.96 -7.72 1.85
C ILE A 6 7.85 -8.48 1.13
N ASN A 7 8.23 -9.55 0.44
CA ASN A 7 7.32 -10.43 -0.29
C ASN A 7 7.44 -11.86 0.28
N CYS A 8 6.28 -12.48 0.48
CA CYS A 8 6.06 -13.75 1.15
C CYS A 8 5.56 -14.84 0.18
N ALA A 9 5.68 -14.59 -1.12
CA ALA A 9 5.11 -15.40 -2.20
C ALA A 9 3.58 -15.58 -2.15
N SER A 10 2.83 -14.68 -1.50
CA SER A 10 1.36 -14.71 -1.54
C SER A 10 0.77 -13.72 -2.55
N ILE A 11 -0.48 -13.93 -2.97
CA ILE A 11 -1.24 -12.99 -3.81
C ILE A 11 -1.52 -11.67 -3.07
N GLY A 12 -1.72 -11.69 -1.77
CA GLY A 12 -1.88 -10.47 -0.97
C GLY A 12 -0.59 -9.64 -0.89
N CYS A 13 0.56 -10.28 -1.09
CA CYS A 13 1.87 -9.65 -0.89
C CYS A 13 2.14 -8.53 -1.94
N PRO A 14 2.99 -7.54 -1.62
CA PRO A 14 3.44 -6.53 -2.56
C PRO A 14 4.15 -7.17 -3.77
N GLU A 15 4.11 -6.54 -4.94
CA GLU A 15 4.88 -7.05 -6.09
C GLU A 15 6.38 -7.16 -5.76
N LEU A 16 6.99 -8.29 -6.10
CA LEU A 16 8.43 -8.51 -5.92
C LEU A 16 9.20 -7.68 -6.94
N GLY A 17 10.09 -6.80 -6.46
CA GLY A 17 10.96 -6.01 -7.33
C GLY A 17 11.90 -6.91 -8.16
N ARG A 18 12.13 -6.56 -9.43
CA ARG A 18 13.00 -7.31 -10.36
C ARG A 18 14.51 -7.11 -10.13
N HIS A 19 14.89 -6.51 -9.01
CA HIS A 19 16.27 -6.16 -8.70
C HIS A 19 16.55 -6.43 -7.23
N ALA A 20 17.79 -6.82 -6.93
CA ALA A 20 18.26 -6.90 -5.56
C ALA A 20 18.32 -5.51 -4.92
N TYR A 21 17.98 -5.44 -3.63
CA TYR A 21 18.16 -4.23 -2.84
C TYR A 21 19.65 -4.01 -2.56
N GLN A 22 20.13 -2.78 -2.74
CA GLN A 22 21.53 -2.42 -2.54
C GLN A 22 21.63 -1.27 -1.56
N ALA A 23 22.60 -1.32 -0.63
CA ALA A 23 22.75 -0.30 0.42
C ALA A 23 22.78 1.13 -0.14
N ALA A 24 23.50 1.35 -1.26
CA ALA A 24 23.63 2.66 -1.89
C ALA A 24 22.31 3.21 -2.48
N THR A 25 21.35 2.34 -2.85
CA THR A 25 20.11 2.74 -3.54
C THR A 25 18.84 2.34 -2.81
N VAL A 26 18.95 1.72 -1.62
CA VAL A 26 17.83 1.12 -0.88
C VAL A 26 16.70 2.11 -0.64
N ASN A 27 17.00 3.37 -0.31
CA ASN A 27 15.98 4.39 -0.08
C ASN A 27 15.15 4.68 -1.33
N ALA A 28 15.79 4.77 -2.50
CA ALA A 28 15.09 4.97 -3.78
C ALA A 28 14.29 3.73 -4.17
N GLN A 29 14.83 2.54 -3.93
CA GLN A 29 14.13 1.27 -4.19
C GLN A 29 12.86 1.13 -3.32
N LEU A 30 12.97 1.40 -2.01
CA LEU A 30 11.83 1.40 -1.09
C LEU A 30 10.80 2.50 -1.43
N GLN A 31 11.26 3.67 -1.88
CA GLN A 31 10.37 4.74 -2.34
C GLN A 31 9.58 4.30 -3.57
N ARG A 32 10.25 3.67 -4.55
CA ARG A 32 9.60 3.16 -5.77
C ARG A 32 8.50 2.15 -5.43
N GLN A 33 8.79 1.18 -4.54
CA GLN A 33 7.78 0.21 -4.11
C GLN A 33 6.58 0.87 -3.42
N ALA A 34 6.84 1.84 -2.53
CA ALA A 34 5.76 2.57 -1.88
C ALA A 34 4.87 3.32 -2.90
N ILE A 35 5.46 3.95 -3.92
CA ILE A 35 4.71 4.61 -4.99
C ILE A 35 3.86 3.60 -5.76
N LEU A 36 4.45 2.47 -6.16
CA LEU A 36 3.77 1.44 -6.96
C LEU A 36 2.55 0.86 -6.23
N ILE A 37 2.72 0.44 -4.97
CA ILE A 37 1.63 -0.17 -4.19
C ILE A 37 0.50 0.83 -3.95
N ASN A 38 0.82 2.09 -3.61
CA ASN A 38 -0.18 3.10 -3.25
C ASN A 38 -0.96 3.68 -4.43
N ASN A 39 -0.53 3.39 -5.65
CA ASN A 39 -1.20 3.80 -6.88
C ASN A 39 -1.72 2.60 -7.68
N ASN A 40 -1.76 1.41 -7.10
CA ASN A 40 -2.27 0.22 -7.75
C ASN A 40 -3.58 -0.25 -7.10
N PRO A 41 -4.67 -0.40 -7.89
CA PRO A 41 -6.00 -0.74 -7.38
C PRO A 41 -6.08 -2.10 -6.67
N ARG A 42 -5.10 -2.98 -6.87
CA ARG A 42 -4.99 -4.25 -6.13
C ARG A 42 -4.80 -4.04 -4.63
N TRP A 43 -4.11 -2.98 -4.22
CA TRP A 43 -3.79 -2.73 -2.81
C TRP A 43 -4.38 -1.43 -2.27
N VAL A 44 -4.71 -0.46 -3.13
CA VAL A 44 -5.33 0.81 -2.74
C VAL A 44 -6.38 1.19 -3.77
N ARG A 45 -7.66 1.12 -3.41
CA ARG A 45 -8.77 1.52 -4.29
C ARG A 45 -9.96 2.06 -3.51
N PHE A 46 -10.70 2.96 -4.12
CA PHE A 46 -12.00 3.37 -3.60
C PHE A 46 -13.08 2.33 -3.89
N SER A 47 -14.10 2.29 -3.03
CA SER A 47 -15.40 1.67 -3.31
C SER A 47 -16.07 2.35 -4.50
N LYS A 48 -17.07 1.68 -5.09
CA LYS A 48 -17.78 2.20 -6.27
C LYS A 48 -18.50 3.53 -5.99
N ASP A 49 -18.92 3.75 -4.74
CA ASP A 49 -19.56 4.99 -4.28
C ASP A 49 -18.56 6.12 -3.98
N GLY A 50 -17.25 5.84 -4.01
CA GLY A 50 -16.19 6.83 -3.78
C GLY A 50 -15.96 7.23 -2.31
N HIS A 51 -16.70 6.67 -1.36
CA HIS A 51 -16.64 7.11 0.04
C HIS A 51 -15.69 6.28 0.92
N THR A 52 -15.42 5.04 0.53
CA THR A 52 -14.60 4.10 1.31
C THR A 52 -13.31 3.79 0.57
N LEU A 53 -12.18 4.00 1.22
CA LEU A 53 -10.88 3.59 0.76
C LEU A 53 -10.57 2.18 1.26
N HIS A 54 -10.49 1.24 0.33
CA HIS A 54 -10.01 -0.11 0.58
C HIS A 54 -8.48 -0.13 0.52
N LEU A 55 -7.85 -0.55 1.61
CA LEU A 55 -6.41 -0.72 1.74
C LEU A 55 -6.05 -2.19 1.92
N THR A 56 -4.87 -2.60 1.46
CA THR A 56 -4.29 -3.91 1.80
C THR A 56 -4.16 -4.09 3.33
N GLU A 57 -4.32 -5.32 3.84
CA GLU A 57 -4.10 -5.67 5.26
C GLU A 57 -2.73 -5.26 5.80
N ILE A 58 -1.72 -5.03 4.94
CA ILE A 58 -0.41 -4.52 5.37
C ILE A 58 -0.58 -3.20 6.16
N TYR A 59 -1.53 -2.35 5.74
CA TYR A 59 -1.84 -1.11 6.47
C TYR A 59 -2.52 -1.34 7.82
N ASN A 60 -3.24 -2.45 7.97
CA ASN A 60 -3.86 -2.85 9.23
C ASN A 60 -2.81 -3.40 10.20
N TRP A 61 -2.05 -4.41 9.76
CA TRP A 61 -1.06 -5.13 10.58
C TRP A 61 0.03 -4.21 11.11
N TYR A 62 0.47 -3.24 10.31
CA TYR A 62 1.53 -2.30 10.66
C TYR A 62 1.02 -0.86 10.84
N SER A 63 -0.25 -0.70 11.20
CA SER A 63 -0.90 0.61 11.39
C SER A 63 -0.13 1.53 12.36
N GLY A 64 0.48 0.96 13.40
CA GLY A 64 1.35 1.67 14.35
C GLY A 64 2.53 2.35 13.68
N ASP A 65 3.27 1.64 12.82
CA ASP A 65 4.45 2.17 12.12
C ASP A 65 4.09 3.29 11.14
N PHE A 66 2.97 3.14 10.42
CA PHE A 66 2.50 4.17 9.50
C PHE A 66 2.05 5.43 10.25
N SER A 67 1.38 5.24 11.39
CA SER A 67 0.95 6.33 12.25
C SER A 67 2.15 7.03 12.91
N GLN A 68 3.16 6.30 13.34
CA GLN A 68 4.41 6.88 13.82
C GLN A 68 5.12 7.68 12.72
N ALA A 69 5.14 7.16 11.50
CA ALA A 69 5.85 7.80 10.40
C ALA A 69 5.15 9.05 9.82
N ALA A 70 3.81 9.16 9.92
CA ALA A 70 3.03 10.19 9.24
C ALA A 70 1.86 10.80 10.04
N GLY A 71 1.65 10.37 11.28
CA GLY A 71 0.54 10.76 12.14
C GLY A 71 -0.73 9.94 11.96
N SER A 72 -0.92 9.26 10.83
CA SER A 72 -1.98 8.26 10.62
C SER A 72 -1.72 7.42 9.37
N VAL A 73 -2.45 6.31 9.22
CA VAL A 73 -2.47 5.50 7.99
C VAL A 73 -2.84 6.35 6.76
N LEU A 74 -3.95 7.10 6.81
CA LEU A 74 -4.37 7.96 5.68
C LEU A 74 -3.32 9.01 5.31
N LYS A 75 -2.72 9.67 6.31
CA LYS A 75 -1.64 10.65 6.07
C LYS A 75 -0.41 10.00 5.45
N PHE A 76 -0.12 8.74 5.78
CA PHE A 76 0.94 7.99 5.14
C PHE A 76 0.61 7.70 3.67
N VAL A 77 -0.59 7.20 3.37
CA VAL A 77 -1.03 6.90 1.99
C VAL A 77 -1.03 8.17 1.12
N ALA A 78 -1.48 9.30 1.68
CA ALA A 78 -1.52 10.60 1.02
C ALA A 78 -0.15 11.10 0.52
N ARG A 79 0.97 10.58 1.06
CA ARG A 79 2.32 10.90 0.54
C ARG A 79 2.55 10.40 -0.88
N PHE A 80 1.79 9.39 -1.29
CA PHE A 80 2.00 8.68 -2.56
C PHE A 80 0.77 8.71 -3.46
N ASN A 81 -0.44 8.92 -2.92
CA ASN A 81 -1.68 8.93 -3.67
C ASN A 81 -2.30 10.34 -3.69
N LYS A 82 -2.40 10.92 -4.89
CA LYS A 82 -2.84 12.32 -5.07
C LYS A 82 -4.30 12.54 -4.71
N GLN A 83 -5.18 11.58 -4.99
CA GLN A 83 -6.60 11.71 -4.69
C GLN A 83 -6.80 11.81 -3.17
N ILE A 84 -6.17 10.91 -2.42
CA ILE A 84 -6.26 10.89 -0.96
C ILE A 84 -5.64 12.16 -0.36
N ALA A 85 -4.54 12.66 -0.93
CA ALA A 85 -3.96 13.94 -0.51
C ALA A 85 -4.95 15.10 -0.70
N ALA A 86 -5.65 15.15 -1.84
CA ALA A 86 -6.67 16.16 -2.11
C ALA A 86 -7.87 16.05 -1.16
N ASP A 87 -8.37 14.85 -0.92
CA ASP A 87 -9.50 14.59 -0.02
C ASP A 87 -9.19 15.01 1.42
N LEU A 88 -7.98 14.72 1.91
CA LEU A 88 -7.52 15.19 3.22
C LEU A 88 -7.39 16.71 3.29
N ALA A 89 -6.86 17.34 2.25
CA ALA A 89 -6.71 18.80 2.20
C ALA A 89 -8.07 19.52 2.14
N ALA A 90 -9.07 18.90 1.50
CA ALA A 90 -10.45 19.40 1.45
C ALA A 90 -11.25 19.13 2.74
N GLY A 91 -10.68 18.44 3.73
CA GLY A 91 -11.39 18.09 4.96
C GLY A 91 -12.39 16.95 4.81
N HIS A 92 -12.28 16.15 3.74
CA HIS A 92 -13.16 15.02 3.43
C HIS A 92 -12.41 13.67 3.48
N PRO A 93 -11.86 13.27 4.64
CA PRO A 93 -11.13 12.00 4.73
C PRO A 93 -12.06 10.82 4.41
N PRO A 94 -11.65 9.87 3.54
CA PRO A 94 -12.46 8.70 3.27
C PRO A 94 -12.48 7.75 4.48
N ALA A 95 -13.57 6.97 4.61
CA ALA A 95 -13.58 5.85 5.55
C ALA A 95 -12.57 4.80 5.11
N ILE A 96 -11.84 4.18 6.04
CA ILE A 96 -10.89 3.10 5.72
C ILE A 96 -11.55 1.76 5.96
N THR A 97 -11.36 0.83 5.03
CA THR A 97 -11.57 -0.60 5.28
C THR A 97 -10.39 -1.39 4.71
N TYR A 98 -10.19 -2.61 5.21
CA TYR A 98 -9.08 -3.46 4.79
C TYR A 98 -9.57 -4.61 3.90
N MET A 99 -8.84 -4.86 2.81
CA MET A 99 -9.14 -5.93 1.87
C MET A 99 -8.68 -7.27 2.42
N ILE A 100 -9.46 -8.33 2.22
CA ILE A 100 -9.06 -9.68 2.59
C ILE A 100 -7.70 -10.03 1.96
N TYR A 101 -6.75 -10.41 2.79
CA TYR A 101 -5.42 -10.80 2.34
C TYR A 101 -5.44 -12.21 1.76
N ASN A 102 -5.13 -12.34 0.47
CA ASN A 102 -5.08 -13.64 -0.19
C ASN A 102 -3.74 -14.34 0.08
N TRP A 103 -3.78 -15.41 0.87
CA TRP A 103 -2.63 -16.22 1.25
C TRP A 103 -2.21 -17.28 0.23
N GLN A 104 -2.98 -17.47 -0.85
CA GLN A 104 -2.61 -18.40 -1.92
C GLN A 104 -1.27 -18.00 -2.55
N LEU A 105 -0.52 -19.02 -2.98
CA LEU A 105 0.77 -18.87 -3.64
C LEU A 105 0.64 -18.00 -4.89
N ASN A 106 1.54 -17.03 -5.08
CA ASN A 106 1.59 -16.17 -6.25
C ASN A 106 2.22 -16.86 -7.48
N SER A 107 1.66 -18.01 -7.88
CA SER A 107 2.10 -18.80 -9.02
C SER A 107 1.49 -18.33 -10.34
N VAL A 108 1.86 -18.98 -11.46
CA VAL A 108 1.29 -18.68 -12.78
C VAL A 108 -0.21 -18.99 -12.82
N GLU A 109 -0.63 -20.05 -12.14
CA GLU A 109 -2.02 -20.51 -12.04
C GLU A 109 -2.90 -19.53 -11.25
N ASN A 110 -2.31 -18.80 -10.30
CA ASN A 110 -3.01 -17.88 -9.41
C ASN A 110 -2.73 -16.40 -9.74
N ARG A 111 -2.34 -16.09 -10.97
CA ARG A 111 -2.16 -14.70 -11.40
C ARG A 111 -3.53 -13.98 -11.34
N PRO A 112 -3.62 -12.86 -10.61
CA PRO A 112 -4.86 -12.08 -10.52
C PRO A 112 -5.14 -11.29 -11.81
#